data_AF-A0A354V0D9-F1
#
_entry.id   AF-A0A354V0D9-F1
#
_cell.length_a   1.000
_cell.length_b   1.000
_cell.length_c   1.000
_cell.angle_alpha   90.00
_cell.angle_beta   90.00
_cell.angle_gamma   90.00
#
_symmetry.space_group_name_H-M   'P 1'
#
loop_
_entity.id
_entity.type
_entity.pdbx_description
1 polymer ?
#
loop_
_entity_poly.entity_id
_entity_poly.type
_entity_poly.pdbx_seq_one_letter_code
_entity_poly.pdbx_strand_id
1 'polypeptide(L)' 'MYRDTQGDAPVEVEHILTDKVRRASGVDLMTPLLDAAVAQLRIPQNRVLAASRS' A
#
# COMPACT_ATOMS: atom_id res chain seq x y z
N MET A 1 -2.81 -0.43 -9.77
CA MET A 1 -3.21 -0.98 -8.46
C MET A 1 -3.95 -2.31 -8.56
N TYR A 2 -5.19 -2.37 -9.05
CA TYR A 2 -5.93 -3.65 -9.20
C TYR A 2 -5.23 -4.65 -10.14
N ARG A 3 -4.77 -4.18 -11.31
CA ARG A 3 -4.03 -5.03 -12.26
C ARG A 3 -2.71 -5.51 -11.65
N ASP A 4 -1.98 -4.64 -10.96
CA ASP A 4 -0.72 -4.98 -10.31
C ASP A 4 -0.90 -6.07 -9.25
N THR A 5 -1.98 -5.98 -8.45
CA THR A 5 -2.34 -7.03 -7.48
C THR A 5 -2.74 -8.36 -8.12
N GLN A 6 -3.18 -8.36 -9.38
CA GLN A 6 -3.53 -9.59 -10.12
C GLN A 6 -2.35 -10.16 -10.91
N GLY A 7 -1.35 -9.34 -11.23
CA GLY A 7 -0.24 -9.68 -12.12
C GLY A 7 1.11 -9.84 -11.44
N ASP A 8 1.15 -10.05 -10.11
CA ASP A 8 2.39 -10.13 -9.32
C ASP A 8 3.37 -8.97 -9.58
N ALA A 9 2.84 -7.78 -9.84
CA ALA A 9 3.63 -6.58 -10.02
C ALA A 9 3.67 -5.75 -8.72
N PRO A 10 4.73 -4.98 -8.47
CA PRO A 10 4.77 -4.07 -7.33
C PRO A 10 3.57 -3.11 -7.37
N VAL A 11 2.92 -2.94 -6.23
CA VAL A 11 1.82 -2.00 -6.07
C VAL A 11 2.39 -0.69 -5.52
N GLU A 12 2.05 0.45 -6.11
CA GLU A 12 2.48 1.80 -5.68
C GLU A 12 1.79 2.28 -4.37
N VAL A 13 1.67 1.41 -3.37
CA VAL A 13 0.95 1.67 -2.11
C VAL A 13 1.54 2.85 -1.35
N GLU A 14 2.87 2.94 -1.30
CA GLU A 14 3.56 3.96 -0.50
C GLU A 14 3.39 5.37 -1.06
N HIS A 15 3.31 5.50 -2.39
CA HIS A 15 3.14 6.80 -3.02
C HIS A 15 1.68 7.28 -3.02
N ILE A 16 0.71 6.36 -3.00
CA ILE A 16 -0.70 6.72 -3.12
C ILE A 16 -1.42 6.67 -1.78
N LEU A 17 -1.48 5.49 -1.15
CA LEU A 17 -2.30 5.30 0.04
C LEU A 17 -1.59 5.80 1.30
N THR A 18 -0.30 5.52 1.46
CA THR A 18 0.47 6.01 2.60
C THR A 18 0.56 7.55 2.60
N ASP A 19 0.68 8.20 1.44
CA ASP A 19 0.63 9.67 1.36
C ASP A 19 -0.72 10.23 1.84
N LYS A 20 -1.83 9.61 1.44
CA LYS A 20 -3.17 10.01 1.90
C LYS A 20 -3.35 9.83 3.41
N VAL A 21 -2.89 8.71 3.96
CA VAL A 21 -2.90 8.46 5.42
C VAL A 21 -2.07 9.53 6.15
N ARG A 22 -0.86 9.85 5.66
CA ARG A 22 -0.01 10.89 6.26
C ARG A 22 -0.67 12.26 6.24
N ARG A 23 -1.30 12.64 5.12
CA ARG A 23 -2.02 13.92 5.02
C ARG A 23 -3.23 13.97 5.95
N ALA A 24 -3.99 12.88 6.07
CA ALA A 24 -5.13 12.79 6.98
C ALA A 24 -4.68 12.90 8.45
N SER A 25 -3.60 12.21 8.82
CA SER A 25 -2.99 12.35 10.15
C SER A 25 -2.51 13.77 10.44
N GLY A 26 -2.04 14.51 9.43
CA GLY A 26 -1.62 15.91 9.58
C GLY A 26 -2.76 16.89 9.87
N VAL A 27 -4.02 16.44 9.77
CA VAL A 27 -5.23 17.21 10.09
C VAL A 27 -6.12 16.51 11.11
N ASP A 28 -5.55 15.58 11.89
CA ASP A 28 -6.24 14.77 12.91
C ASP A 28 -7.46 13.98 12.40
N LEU A 29 -7.50 13.68 11.09
CA LEU A 29 -8.54 12.85 10.49
C LEU A 29 -8.18 11.37 10.60
N MET A 30 -9.00 10.62 11.34
CA MET A 30 -8.86 9.17 11.45
C MET A 30 -9.28 8.46 10.16
N THR A 31 -8.42 7.59 9.64
CA THR A 31 -8.67 6.85 8.39
C THR A 31 -8.51 5.32 8.56
N PRO A 32 -9.17 4.68 9.54
CA PRO A 32 -8.89 3.29 9.93
C PRO A 32 -9.05 2.28 8.78
N LEU A 33 -10.01 2.50 7.87
CA LEU A 33 -10.19 1.65 6.69
C LEU A 33 -9.06 1.83 5.66
N LEU A 34 -8.52 3.04 5.56
CA LEU A 34 -7.39 3.33 4.68
C LEU A 34 -6.09 2.76 5.26
N ASP A 35 -5.92 2.83 6.58
CA ASP A 35 -4.81 2.20 7.30
C ASP A 35 -4.82 0.67 7.09
N ALA A 36 -6.00 0.05 7.21
CA ALA A 36 -6.18 -1.37 6.93
C ALA A 36 -5.86 -1.72 5.47
N ALA A 37 -6.27 -0.89 4.51
CA ALA A 37 -5.95 -1.12 3.10
C ALA A 37 -4.45 -1.04 2.83
N VAL A 38 -3.73 -0.05 3.40
CA VAL A 38 -2.26 0.04 3.31
C VAL A 38 -1.61 -1.23 3.86
N ALA A 39 -2.03 -1.70 5.04
CA ALA A 39 -1.49 -2.89 5.66
C ALA A 39 -1.70 -4.14 4.78
N GLN A 40 -2.91 -4.32 4.23
CA GLN A 40 -3.24 -5.46 3.38
C GLN A 40 -2.43 -5.48 2.08
N LEU A 41 -2.22 -4.32 1.45
CA LEU A 41 -1.55 -4.24 0.16
C LEU A 41 -0.01 -4.30 0.26
N ARG A 42 0.57 -3.97 1.42
CA ARG A 42 2.00 -4.21 1.69
C ARG A 42 2.37 -5.69 1.67
N ILE A 43 1.43 -6.59 2.01
CA ILE A 43 1.67 -8.04 2.01
C ILE A 43 2.07 -8.56 0.61
N PRO A 44 1.24 -8.42 -0.43
CA PRO A 44 1.61 -8.87 -1.77
C PRO A 44 2.81 -8.09 -2.34
N GLN A 45 2.91 -6.78 -2.10
CA GLN A 45 4.06 -5.98 -2.55
C GLN A 45 5.39 -6.51 -1.99
N ASN A 46 5.45 -6.80 -0.69
CA ASN A 46 6.65 -7.34 -0.06
C ASN A 46 7.02 -8.72 -0.61
N ARG A 47 6.04 -9.55 -0.97
CA ARG A 47 6.28 -10.84 -1.62
C ARG A 47 6.94 -10.66 -2.99
N VAL A 48 6.39 -9.78 -3.83
CA VAL A 48 6.94 -9.49 -5.17
C VAL A 48 8.36 -8.91 -5.07
N LEU A 49 8.57 -7.97 -4.15
CA LEU A 49 9.90 -7.37 -3.92
C LEU A 49 10.91 -8.38 -3.39
N ALA A 50 10.49 -9.33 -2.55
CA ALA A 50 11.36 -10.41 -2.08
C ALA A 50 11.73 -11.37 -3.23
N ALA A 51 10.77 -11.76 -4.07
CA ALA A 51 11.00 -12.62 -5.24
C ALA A 51 11.88 -11.95 -6.32
N SER A 52 11.85 -10.62 -6.41
CA SER A 52 12.67 -9.87 -7.36
C SER A 52 14.14 -9.72 -6.91
N ARG A 53 14.47 -10.10 -5.67
CA ARG A 53 15.82 -9.99 -5.09
C ARG A 53 16.59 -11.32 -5.08
N SER A 54 15.93 -12.43 -5.42
CA SER A 54 16.51 -13.78 -5.55
C SER A 54 16.89 -14.08 -6.98
#